data_AF-A0A7V7XF67-F1
#
_entry.id   AF-A0A7V7XF67-F1
#
_cell.length_a   1.000
_cell.length_b   1.000
_cell.length_c   1.000
_cell.angle_alpha   90.00
_cell.angle_beta   90.00
_cell.angle_gamma   90.00
#
_symmetry.space_group_name_H-M   'P 1'
#
loop_
_entity.id
_entity.type
_entity.pdbx_description
1 polymer ?
#
loop_
_entity_poly.entity_id
_entity_poly.type
_entity_poly.pdbx_seq_one_letter_code
_entity_poly.pdbx_strand_id
1 'polypeptide(L)'
;MNVFVMMPFQPQFNIMYKQAIAPTVQAKGMEPVILEPVVGNDQVPGPIDAQIIDAIKISHFCIADLTGNNPNVMYEIAYAHSLGKLVIIITQDSTTDVPFDIRHHRIIHYSSTEAGYESLRDDLQKSIDSILNAGGSEVKLLRRALVPSSIDTDGVKFVVAANPLSYRAAYRRGGGWKGGPLRTLSDYVGIRGLMQSFGLIYGLERLPELVNPDDFDDQVYEEPHEQMNLYTIGSPKANRWTGMLMRDFFDNRAPSWEFKPDPESDEIMNPMVIVRHDGAQYTPPDAHDMNRRQWDFGLVIRGPHPKNAGCMFMIMAGRSALGTEATCLAITAPSCLRVLNQRLNHRGINLNNHQQAFCAVVSVQAKKHTTDLSSFTVHEIFTY
;
A
#
# COMPACT_ATOMS: atom_id res chain seq x y z
N MET A 1 -6.85 10.40 -15.27
CA MET A 1 -7.24 9.06 -14.80
C MET A 1 -8.11 8.44 -15.86
N ASN A 2 -7.85 7.20 -16.28
CA ASN A 2 -8.60 6.56 -17.36
C ASN A 2 -9.74 5.73 -16.78
N VAL A 3 -10.92 5.80 -17.38
CA VAL A 3 -12.10 4.98 -17.05
C VAL A 3 -12.43 4.14 -18.26
N PHE A 4 -12.30 2.82 -18.15
CA PHE A 4 -12.60 1.95 -19.30
C PHE A 4 -14.09 1.66 -19.36
N VAL A 5 -14.68 1.81 -20.54
CA VAL A 5 -16.10 1.62 -20.79
C VAL A 5 -16.28 0.33 -21.59
N MET A 6 -16.94 -0.64 -20.98
CA MET A 6 -17.33 -1.91 -21.56
C MET A 6 -18.79 -1.79 -21.97
N MET A 7 -19.12 -1.95 -23.25
CA MET A 7 -20.51 -1.88 -23.70
C MET A 7 -20.71 -2.70 -24.97
N PRO A 8 -21.94 -3.15 -25.26
CA PRO A 8 -22.23 -3.79 -26.53
C PRO A 8 -21.96 -2.82 -27.68
N PHE A 9 -21.18 -3.26 -28.69
CA PHE A 9 -20.86 -2.48 -29.88
C PHE A 9 -22.02 -2.47 -30.88
N GLN A 10 -23.13 -1.88 -30.48
CA GLN A 10 -24.28 -1.64 -31.36
C GLN A 10 -24.59 -0.14 -31.40
N PRO A 11 -24.99 0.41 -32.57
CA PRO A 11 -25.19 1.85 -32.74
C PRO A 11 -26.11 2.50 -31.71
N GLN A 12 -27.09 1.78 -31.16
CA GLN A 12 -28.00 2.31 -30.15
C GLN A 12 -27.31 2.73 -28.83
N PHE A 13 -26.21 2.08 -28.47
CA PHE A 13 -25.50 2.38 -27.21
C PHE A 13 -24.58 3.60 -27.35
N ASN A 14 -24.26 4.02 -28.57
CA ASN A 14 -23.44 5.21 -28.81
C ASN A 14 -24.09 6.49 -28.30
N ILE A 15 -25.42 6.56 -28.32
CA ILE A 15 -26.18 7.71 -27.81
C ILE A 15 -25.98 7.81 -26.30
N MET A 16 -26.20 6.72 -25.57
CA MET A 16 -25.98 6.64 -24.13
C MET A 16 -24.54 6.98 -23.74
N TYR A 17 -23.55 6.44 -24.45
CA TYR A 17 -22.14 6.77 -24.21
C TYR A 17 -21.87 8.28 -24.36
N LYS A 18 -22.31 8.88 -25.47
CA LYS A 18 -22.07 10.31 -25.78
C LYS A 18 -22.85 11.26 -24.89
N GLN A 19 -24.06 10.90 -24.49
CA GLN A 19 -24.95 11.79 -23.74
C GLN A 19 -24.83 11.61 -22.23
N ALA A 20 -24.44 10.45 -21.73
CA ALA A 20 -24.39 10.16 -20.30
C ALA A 20 -22.98 9.82 -19.80
N ILE A 21 -22.35 8.75 -20.30
CA ILE A 21 -21.08 8.25 -19.75
C ILE A 21 -19.94 9.26 -19.96
N ALA A 22 -19.64 9.58 -21.22
CA ALA A 22 -18.50 10.44 -21.56
C ALA A 22 -18.55 11.80 -20.86
N PRO A 23 -19.66 12.58 -20.91
CA PRO A 23 -19.72 13.88 -20.25
C PRO A 23 -19.61 13.77 -18.72
N THR A 24 -20.17 12.73 -18.11
CA THR A 24 -20.09 12.55 -16.64
C THR A 24 -18.68 12.24 -16.18
N VAL A 25 -17.97 11.38 -16.92
CA VAL A 25 -16.56 11.04 -16.64
C VAL A 25 -15.66 12.26 -16.86
N GLN A 26 -15.84 12.98 -17.97
CA GLN A 26 -15.06 14.17 -18.31
C GLN A 26 -15.29 15.32 -17.31
N ALA A 27 -16.52 15.52 -16.83
CA ALA A 27 -16.85 16.52 -15.80
C ALA A 27 -16.10 16.30 -14.48
N LYS A 28 -15.60 15.08 -14.24
CA LYS A 28 -14.78 14.72 -13.08
C LYS A 28 -13.27 14.80 -13.35
N GLY A 29 -12.86 15.33 -14.50
CA GLY A 29 -11.45 15.46 -14.89
C GLY A 29 -10.79 14.12 -15.26
N MET A 30 -11.59 13.14 -15.69
CA MET A 30 -11.13 11.81 -16.09
C MET A 30 -11.39 11.57 -17.57
N GLU A 31 -10.68 10.60 -18.15
CA GLU A 31 -10.78 10.27 -19.57
C GLU A 31 -11.56 8.96 -19.77
N PRO A 32 -12.72 8.98 -20.44
CA PRO A 32 -13.46 7.77 -20.80
C PRO A 32 -12.79 7.09 -22.00
N VAL A 33 -12.36 5.85 -21.83
CA VAL A 33 -11.73 5.04 -22.88
C VAL A 33 -12.68 3.94 -23.31
N ILE A 34 -12.91 3.83 -24.61
CA ILE A 34 -13.60 2.69 -25.24
C ILE A 34 -12.73 2.19 -26.38
N LEU A 35 -12.70 0.88 -26.59
CA LEU A 35 -11.98 0.25 -27.70
C LEU A 35 -12.97 -0.55 -28.53
N GLU A 36 -13.04 -0.29 -29.83
CA GLU A 36 -13.83 -1.13 -30.74
C GLU A 36 -13.13 -2.48 -30.94
N PRO A 37 -13.88 -3.61 -30.94
CA PRO A 37 -13.31 -4.90 -31.26
C PRO A 37 -12.78 -4.88 -32.70
N VAL A 38 -11.59 -5.43 -32.92
CA VAL A 38 -11.05 -5.51 -34.29
C VAL A 38 -11.78 -6.60 -35.05
N VAL A 39 -12.78 -6.22 -35.86
CA VAL A 39 -13.47 -7.15 -36.77
C VAL A 39 -12.72 -7.19 -38.10
N GLY A 40 -11.70 -8.04 -38.19
CA GLY A 40 -10.94 -8.33 -39.41
C GLY A 40 -10.93 -9.83 -39.73
N ASN A 41 -10.87 -10.18 -41.02
CA ASN A 41 -10.95 -11.56 -41.54
C ASN A 41 -9.77 -12.49 -41.16
N ASP A 42 -8.83 -12.05 -40.34
CA ASP A 42 -7.74 -12.89 -39.84
C ASP A 42 -8.16 -13.55 -38.52
N GLN A 43 -9.04 -14.55 -38.64
CA GLN A 43 -9.39 -15.49 -37.58
C GLN A 43 -8.15 -16.32 -37.19
N VAL A 44 -7.24 -15.72 -36.43
CA VAL A 44 -6.34 -16.47 -35.56
C VAL A 44 -7.10 -16.74 -34.27
N PRO A 45 -7.32 -18.01 -33.89
CA PRO A 45 -7.81 -18.33 -32.55
C PRO A 45 -6.80 -17.79 -31.52
N GLY A 46 -7.20 -16.76 -30.76
CA GLY A 46 -6.35 -16.03 -29.82
C GLY A 46 -7.19 -15.28 -28.78
N PRO A 47 -6.59 -14.89 -27.64
CA PRO A 47 -7.32 -14.39 -26.46
C PRO A 47 -7.97 -13.04 -26.75
N ILE A 48 -8.86 -12.58 -25.86
CA ILE A 48 -9.43 -11.21 -25.85
C ILE A 48 -8.42 -10.22 -26.44
N ASP A 49 -8.86 -9.31 -27.32
CA ASP A 49 -8.00 -8.29 -27.91
C ASP A 49 -7.08 -7.74 -26.80
N ALA A 50 -5.77 -8.01 -26.91
CA ALA A 50 -4.80 -7.72 -25.85
C ALA A 50 -4.90 -6.25 -25.40
N GLN A 51 -5.33 -5.39 -26.32
CA GLN A 51 -5.65 -3.98 -26.09
C GLN A 51 -6.79 -3.76 -25.09
N ILE A 52 -7.88 -4.55 -25.14
CA ILE A 52 -8.98 -4.49 -24.17
C ILE A 52 -8.48 -4.94 -22.79
N ILE A 53 -7.75 -6.06 -22.73
CA ILE A 53 -7.15 -6.53 -21.47
C ILE A 53 -6.26 -5.44 -20.86
N ASP A 54 -5.39 -4.84 -21.67
CA ASP A 54 -4.45 -3.84 -21.19
C ASP A 54 -5.19 -2.54 -20.81
N ALA A 55 -6.22 -2.14 -21.56
CA ALA A 55 -7.08 -1.02 -21.20
C ALA A 55 -7.78 -1.23 -19.84
N ILE A 56 -8.26 -2.44 -19.54
CA ILE A 56 -8.84 -2.80 -18.24
C ILE A 56 -7.76 -2.75 -17.14
N LYS A 57 -6.55 -3.27 -17.39
CA LYS A 57 -5.46 -3.24 -16.40
C LYS A 57 -5.07 -1.82 -16.01
N ILE A 58 -4.96 -0.90 -16.98
CA ILE A 58 -4.51 0.47 -16.76
C ILE A 58 -5.63 1.43 -16.35
N SER A 59 -6.90 1.03 -16.45
CA SER A 59 -8.03 1.86 -15.99
C SER A 59 -8.05 2.00 -14.47
N HIS A 60 -8.61 3.08 -13.96
CA HIS A 60 -8.75 3.28 -12.51
C HIS A 60 -9.95 2.50 -11.96
N PHE A 61 -11.03 2.49 -12.74
CA PHE A 61 -12.22 1.68 -12.56
C PHE A 61 -12.88 1.52 -13.94
N CYS A 62 -13.89 0.66 -14.02
CA CYS A 62 -14.61 0.41 -15.25
C CYS A 62 -16.09 0.80 -15.12
N ILE A 63 -16.71 1.14 -16.25
CA ILE A 63 -18.16 1.25 -16.38
C ILE A 63 -18.58 0.17 -17.39
N ALA A 64 -19.56 -0.64 -17.05
CA ALA A 64 -19.97 -1.77 -17.88
C ALA A 64 -21.48 -1.76 -18.13
N ASP A 65 -21.89 -1.76 -19.40
CA ASP A 65 -23.27 -1.90 -19.83
C ASP A 65 -23.61 -3.37 -20.09
N LEU A 66 -24.44 -3.94 -19.22
CA LEU A 66 -24.89 -5.33 -19.28
C LEU A 66 -26.22 -5.53 -20.02
N THR A 67 -26.73 -4.51 -20.71
CA THR A 67 -27.99 -4.63 -21.47
C THR A 67 -27.89 -5.76 -22.49
N GLY A 68 -28.89 -6.64 -22.50
CA GLY A 68 -28.96 -7.82 -23.34
C GLY A 68 -28.01 -8.96 -22.93
N ASN A 69 -27.41 -8.89 -21.73
CA ASN A 69 -26.49 -9.89 -21.19
C ASN A 69 -25.35 -10.25 -22.15
N ASN A 70 -24.72 -9.24 -22.75
CA ASN A 70 -23.67 -9.42 -23.75
C ASN A 70 -22.52 -10.30 -23.18
N PRO A 71 -22.20 -11.46 -23.80
CA PRO A 71 -21.18 -12.37 -23.29
C PRO A 71 -19.76 -11.77 -23.22
N ASN A 72 -19.43 -10.85 -24.14
CA ASN A 72 -18.12 -10.20 -24.16
C ASN A 72 -18.01 -9.22 -22.99
N VAL A 73 -19.04 -8.41 -22.74
CA VAL A 73 -19.05 -7.49 -21.59
C VAL A 73 -19.05 -8.29 -20.28
N MET A 74 -19.79 -9.39 -20.19
CA MET A 74 -19.75 -10.29 -19.03
C MET A 74 -18.33 -10.83 -18.78
N TYR A 75 -17.63 -11.22 -19.84
CA TYR A 75 -16.24 -11.68 -19.75
C TYR A 75 -15.31 -10.55 -19.25
N GLU A 76 -15.44 -9.34 -19.79
CA GLU A 76 -14.64 -8.16 -19.40
C GLU A 76 -14.87 -7.78 -17.93
N ILE A 77 -16.13 -7.85 -17.46
CA ILE A 77 -16.47 -7.65 -16.04
C ILE A 77 -15.80 -8.71 -15.18
N ALA A 78 -15.89 -9.99 -15.56
CA ALA A 78 -15.25 -11.07 -14.81
C ALA A 78 -13.73 -10.87 -14.72
N TYR A 79 -13.09 -10.44 -15.81
CA TYR A 79 -11.66 -10.13 -15.81
C TYR A 79 -11.35 -8.92 -14.92
N ALA A 80 -12.12 -7.83 -15.01
CA ALA A 80 -11.93 -6.65 -14.17
C ALA A 80 -12.11 -6.98 -12.67
N HIS A 81 -13.12 -7.76 -12.32
CA HIS A 81 -13.31 -8.27 -10.95
C HIS A 81 -12.14 -9.14 -10.49
N SER A 82 -11.58 -9.99 -11.35
CA SER A 82 -10.40 -10.81 -11.02
C SER A 82 -9.16 -9.98 -10.70
N LEU A 83 -9.07 -8.76 -11.26
CA LEU A 83 -8.03 -7.78 -10.98
C LEU A 83 -8.35 -6.86 -9.80
N GLY A 84 -9.49 -7.06 -9.12
CA GLY A 84 -9.94 -6.19 -8.02
C GLY A 84 -10.35 -4.78 -8.46
N LYS A 85 -10.64 -4.57 -9.74
CA LYS A 85 -11.15 -3.28 -10.24
C LYS A 85 -12.59 -3.07 -9.77
N LEU A 86 -12.90 -1.83 -9.38
CA LEU A 86 -14.28 -1.42 -9.19
C LEU A 86 -14.96 -1.31 -10.56
N VAL A 87 -16.18 -1.83 -10.66
CA VAL A 87 -16.98 -1.79 -11.88
C VAL A 87 -18.33 -1.18 -11.55
N ILE A 88 -18.68 -0.06 -12.20
CA ILE A 88 -20.03 0.48 -12.18
C ILE A 88 -20.82 -0.24 -13.24
N ILE A 89 -21.82 -1.01 -12.82
CA ILE A 89 -22.65 -1.82 -13.72
C ILE A 89 -23.93 -1.06 -14.03
N ILE A 90 -24.23 -0.91 -15.32
CA ILE A 90 -25.43 -0.26 -15.83
C ILE A 90 -26.20 -1.24 -16.73
N THR A 91 -27.52 -1.12 -16.81
CA THR A 91 -28.34 -1.93 -17.73
C THR A 91 -29.69 -1.28 -18.00
N GLN A 92 -30.27 -1.56 -19.17
CA GLN A 92 -31.68 -1.29 -19.47
C GLN A 92 -32.61 -2.43 -19.06
N ASP A 93 -32.06 -3.61 -18.75
CA ASP A 93 -32.83 -4.78 -18.39
C ASP A 93 -33.33 -4.71 -16.94
N SER A 94 -34.33 -5.53 -16.63
CA SER A 94 -34.76 -5.69 -15.25
C SER A 94 -33.71 -6.45 -14.43
N THR A 95 -33.67 -6.23 -13.12
CA THR A 95 -32.72 -6.92 -12.24
C THR A 95 -32.87 -8.45 -12.29
N THR A 96 -34.07 -8.96 -12.60
CA THR A 96 -34.31 -10.41 -12.74
C THR A 96 -33.66 -11.01 -13.98
N ASP A 97 -33.43 -10.21 -15.02
CA ASP A 97 -32.85 -10.66 -16.29
C ASP A 97 -31.32 -10.67 -16.26
N VAL A 98 -30.70 -9.91 -15.34
CA VAL A 98 -29.24 -9.90 -15.14
C VAL A 98 -28.78 -11.29 -14.65
N PRO A 99 -27.58 -11.80 -15.01
CA PRO A 99 -27.08 -13.08 -14.54
C PRO A 99 -26.91 -13.14 -13.02
N PHE A 100 -27.20 -14.30 -12.42
CA PHE A 100 -27.17 -14.49 -10.95
C PHE A 100 -25.83 -14.07 -10.32
N ASP A 101 -24.71 -14.34 -11.00
CA ASP A 101 -23.35 -13.96 -10.56
C ASP A 101 -23.12 -12.45 -10.45
N ILE A 102 -23.99 -11.61 -11.04
CA ILE A 102 -23.87 -10.16 -11.00
C ILE A 102 -25.01 -9.50 -10.21
N ARG A 103 -26.17 -10.16 -10.06
CA ARG A 103 -27.37 -9.61 -9.39
C ARG A 103 -27.15 -9.04 -7.99
N HIS A 104 -26.14 -9.53 -7.27
CA HIS A 104 -25.83 -9.09 -5.92
C HIS A 104 -24.98 -7.80 -5.88
N HIS A 105 -24.48 -7.35 -7.03
CA HIS A 105 -23.80 -6.06 -7.17
C HIS A 105 -24.82 -4.92 -7.27
N ARG A 106 -24.35 -3.70 -6.98
CA ARG A 106 -25.14 -2.49 -7.24
C ARG A 106 -25.23 -2.28 -8.76
N ILE A 107 -26.45 -2.27 -9.28
CA ILE A 107 -26.75 -2.08 -10.70
C ILE A 107 -27.53 -0.77 -10.86
N ILE A 108 -27.10 0.07 -11.79
CA ILE A 108 -27.82 1.30 -12.17
C ILE A 108 -28.71 0.97 -13.37
N HIS A 109 -30.01 1.14 -13.19
CA HIS A 109 -30.97 0.95 -14.27
C HIS A 109 -31.17 2.26 -15.02
N TYR A 110 -31.22 2.20 -16.35
CA TYR A 110 -31.51 3.37 -17.19
C TYR A 110 -32.46 3.02 -18.33
N SER A 111 -33.07 4.04 -18.93
CA SER A 111 -33.87 3.88 -20.16
C SER A 111 -33.28 4.70 -21.30
N SER A 112 -33.51 4.26 -22.54
CA SER A 112 -33.06 4.95 -23.74
C SER A 112 -33.93 6.18 -24.09
N THR A 113 -34.13 7.06 -23.11
CA THR A 113 -34.89 8.31 -23.21
C THR A 113 -34.06 9.45 -22.62
N GLU A 114 -34.34 10.71 -22.98
CA GLU A 114 -33.57 11.85 -22.43
C GLU A 114 -33.61 11.91 -20.90
N ALA A 115 -34.80 11.71 -20.30
CA ALA A 115 -34.95 11.65 -18.84
C ALA A 115 -34.20 10.45 -18.23
N GLY A 116 -34.15 9.32 -18.95
CA GLY A 116 -33.37 8.14 -18.56
C GLY A 116 -31.86 8.42 -18.55
N TYR A 117 -31.36 9.14 -19.55
CA TYR A 117 -29.96 9.56 -19.60
C TYR A 117 -29.62 10.60 -18.55
N GLU A 118 -30.54 11.51 -18.22
CA GLU A 118 -30.37 12.46 -17.12
C GLU A 118 -30.24 11.74 -15.76
N SER A 119 -31.15 10.81 -15.46
CA SER A 119 -31.04 9.99 -14.25
C SER A 119 -29.76 9.15 -14.22
N LEU A 120 -29.33 8.62 -15.36
CA LEU A 120 -28.07 7.88 -15.47
C LEU A 120 -26.86 8.77 -15.16
N ARG A 121 -26.83 10.03 -15.65
CA ARG A 121 -25.77 10.99 -15.32
C ARG A 121 -25.68 11.22 -13.81
N ASP A 122 -26.80 11.43 -13.14
CA ASP A 122 -26.84 11.67 -11.69
C ASP A 122 -26.32 10.47 -10.89
N ASP A 123 -26.72 9.25 -11.26
CA ASP A 123 -26.31 8.04 -10.55
C ASP A 123 -24.88 7.63 -10.87
N LEU A 124 -24.41 7.85 -12.09
CA LEU A 124 -22.99 7.76 -12.45
C LEU A 124 -22.18 8.75 -11.62
N GLN A 125 -22.61 10.01 -11.53
CA GLN A 125 -21.90 11.03 -10.75
C GLN A 125 -21.74 10.60 -9.28
N LYS A 126 -22.82 10.16 -8.62
CA LYS A 126 -22.77 9.65 -7.24
C LYS A 126 -21.84 8.45 -7.09
N SER A 127 -21.89 7.52 -8.04
CA SER A 127 -21.09 6.29 -8.00
C SER A 127 -19.61 6.59 -8.21
N ILE A 128 -19.29 7.46 -9.17
CA ILE A 128 -17.93 7.96 -9.42
C ILE A 128 -17.40 8.71 -8.19
N ASP A 129 -18.20 9.60 -7.59
CA ASP A 129 -17.80 10.30 -6.36
C ASP A 129 -17.50 9.33 -5.22
N SER A 130 -18.31 8.29 -5.05
CA SER A 130 -18.04 7.21 -4.09
C SER A 130 -16.72 6.49 -4.39
N ILE A 131 -16.44 6.16 -5.65
CA ILE A 131 -15.18 5.52 -6.08
C ILE A 131 -13.97 6.45 -5.86
N LEU A 132 -14.07 7.72 -6.23
CA LEU A 132 -13.00 8.71 -6.03
C LEU A 132 -12.74 8.99 -4.54
N ASN A 133 -13.77 8.83 -3.71
CA ASN A 133 -13.67 8.87 -2.25
C ASN A 133 -13.19 7.55 -1.64
N ALA A 134 -13.37 6.40 -2.29
CA ALA A 134 -12.98 5.07 -1.79
C ALA A 134 -11.64 4.58 -2.37
N GLY A 135 -11.54 4.37 -3.68
CA GLY A 135 -10.31 3.94 -4.38
C GLY A 135 -9.28 5.07 -4.52
N GLY A 136 -9.75 6.31 -4.66
CA GLY A 136 -8.89 7.47 -4.50
C GLY A 136 -8.38 7.61 -3.06
N SER A 137 -9.12 7.15 -2.05
CA SER A 137 -8.69 7.25 -0.66
C SER A 137 -7.52 6.34 -0.33
N GLU A 138 -7.46 5.10 -0.82
CA GLU A 138 -6.36 4.19 -0.47
C GLU A 138 -5.02 4.62 -1.08
N VAL A 139 -4.97 4.94 -2.38
CA VAL A 139 -3.74 5.46 -3.01
C VAL A 139 -3.39 6.84 -2.46
N LYS A 140 -4.36 7.72 -2.21
CA LYS A 140 -4.09 9.01 -1.52
C LYS A 140 -3.55 8.79 -0.12
N LEU A 141 -4.03 7.77 0.60
CA LEU A 141 -3.59 7.47 1.94
C LEU A 141 -2.16 6.91 1.94
N LEU A 142 -1.85 5.97 1.04
CA LEU A 142 -0.49 5.49 0.79
C LEU A 142 0.44 6.64 0.42
N ARG A 143 0.01 7.52 -0.48
CA ARG A 143 0.76 8.73 -0.85
C ARG A 143 1.01 9.61 0.36
N ARG A 144 0.01 9.90 1.20
CA ARG A 144 0.21 10.71 2.41
C ARG A 144 1.20 10.07 3.38
N ALA A 145 1.16 8.75 3.54
CA ALA A 145 2.06 8.03 4.45
C ALA A 145 3.51 8.03 3.93
N LEU A 146 3.70 7.70 2.66
CA LEU A 146 5.02 7.45 2.07
C LEU A 146 5.61 8.70 1.42
N VAL A 147 4.82 9.47 0.68
CA VAL A 147 5.27 10.61 -0.11
C VAL A 147 4.34 11.82 0.11
N PRO A 148 4.30 12.33 1.35
CA PRO A 148 3.43 13.44 1.75
C PRO A 148 3.70 14.70 0.92
N SER A 149 2.66 15.49 0.66
CA SER A 149 2.78 16.71 -0.16
C SER A 149 3.59 17.83 0.48
N SER A 150 4.03 17.66 1.73
CA SER A 150 4.92 18.58 2.42
C SER A 150 6.40 18.38 2.07
N ILE A 151 6.75 17.26 1.44
CA ILE A 151 8.10 17.01 0.91
C ILE A 151 8.16 17.60 -0.49
N ASP A 152 9.19 18.40 -0.76
CA ASP A 152 9.54 18.77 -2.13
C ASP A 152 10.13 17.53 -2.82
N THR A 153 9.48 17.09 -3.88
CA THR A 153 9.87 15.87 -4.57
C THR A 153 10.87 16.13 -5.69
N ASP A 154 11.25 17.37 -5.97
CA ASP A 154 12.22 17.65 -7.03
C ASP A 154 13.64 17.34 -6.54
N GLY A 155 14.38 16.51 -7.29
CA GLY A 155 15.77 16.18 -6.97
C GLY A 155 16.01 15.27 -5.75
N VAL A 156 14.98 14.89 -4.99
CA VAL A 156 15.13 13.97 -3.83
C VAL A 156 15.09 12.49 -4.24
N LYS A 157 15.80 11.64 -3.51
CA LYS A 157 15.72 10.18 -3.66
C LYS A 157 14.78 9.56 -2.63
N PHE A 158 14.23 8.41 -2.99
CA PHE A 158 13.51 7.54 -2.06
C PHE A 158 14.33 6.26 -1.90
N VAL A 159 14.70 5.91 -0.68
CA VAL A 159 15.64 4.83 -0.39
C VAL A 159 15.01 3.86 0.59
N VAL A 160 14.83 2.62 0.18
CA VAL A 160 14.46 1.50 1.06
C VAL A 160 15.75 0.84 1.54
N ALA A 161 16.07 1.04 2.81
CA ALA A 161 17.20 0.41 3.47
C ALA A 161 16.73 -0.87 4.16
N ALA A 162 17.10 -2.02 3.59
CA ALA A 162 16.76 -3.34 4.12
C ALA A 162 17.93 -4.29 3.94
N ASN A 163 18.47 -4.78 5.06
CA ASN A 163 19.60 -5.70 5.07
C ASN A 163 19.10 -7.14 5.07
N PRO A 164 19.59 -8.05 4.22
CA PRO A 164 19.47 -9.48 4.54
C PRO A 164 20.06 -9.74 5.94
N LEU A 165 19.68 -10.82 6.63
CA LEU A 165 20.31 -11.20 7.90
C LEU A 165 21.76 -11.66 7.66
N SER A 166 22.67 -10.73 7.38
CA SER A 166 24.11 -10.93 7.12
C SER A 166 24.93 -10.89 8.42
N TYR A 167 24.42 -10.25 9.48
CA TYR A 167 25.10 -10.11 10.77
C TYR A 167 25.58 -11.46 11.35
N ARG A 168 24.87 -12.56 11.05
CA ARG A 168 25.27 -13.93 11.43
C ARG A 168 26.51 -14.45 10.70
N ALA A 169 26.82 -13.92 9.52
CA ALA A 169 27.98 -14.33 8.72
C ALA A 169 29.25 -13.54 9.11
N ALA A 170 29.12 -12.26 9.50
CA ALA A 170 30.26 -11.39 9.74
C ALA A 170 31.05 -11.70 11.03
N TYR A 171 30.41 -12.27 12.06
CA TYR A 171 31.05 -12.52 13.36
C TYR A 171 30.93 -13.97 13.86
N ARG A 172 31.62 -14.94 13.25
CA ARG A 172 32.03 -16.18 13.97
C ARG A 172 33.32 -16.82 13.45
N ARG A 173 34.29 -17.00 14.36
CA ARG A 173 35.39 -17.99 14.37
C ARG A 173 34.92 -19.47 14.28
N GLY A 174 33.70 -19.74 13.84
CA GLY A 174 33.03 -21.05 13.93
C GLY A 174 32.19 -21.41 12.70
N GLY A 175 32.55 -20.92 11.51
CA GLY A 175 32.07 -21.49 10.25
C GLY A 175 30.73 -20.97 9.71
N GLY A 176 30.21 -19.84 10.19
CA GLY A 176 29.08 -19.11 9.59
C GLY A 176 27.80 -19.91 9.37
N TRP A 177 26.74 -19.26 8.85
CA TRP A 177 25.59 -19.98 8.31
C TRP A 177 25.93 -20.35 6.86
N LYS A 178 25.99 -21.65 6.53
CA LYS A 178 26.47 -22.14 5.21
C LYS A 178 25.57 -21.75 4.02
N GLY A 179 24.38 -21.20 4.25
CA GLY A 179 23.40 -20.89 3.20
C GLY A 179 23.42 -19.46 2.66
N GLY A 180 24.44 -18.66 2.98
CA GLY A 180 24.54 -17.25 2.54
C GLY A 180 23.57 -16.30 3.26
N PRO A 181 23.65 -14.99 2.98
CA PRO A 181 22.74 -14.00 3.56
C PRO A 181 21.31 -14.22 3.04
N LEU A 182 20.35 -14.36 3.95
CA LEU A 182 18.92 -14.52 3.61
C LEU A 182 18.09 -13.41 4.24
N ARG A 183 17.11 -12.92 3.48
CA ARG A 183 16.07 -11.99 3.97
C ARG A 183 15.01 -12.74 4.79
N THR A 184 14.44 -12.06 5.78
CA THR A 184 13.29 -12.59 6.52
C THR A 184 11.99 -12.40 5.74
N LEU A 185 10.92 -13.08 6.16
CA LEU A 185 9.57 -12.82 5.63
C LEU A 185 9.19 -11.34 5.79
N SER A 186 9.53 -10.70 6.91
CA SER A 186 9.23 -9.29 7.15
C SER A 186 9.91 -8.35 6.16
N ASP A 187 11.15 -8.65 5.76
CA ASP A 187 11.84 -7.89 4.71
C ASP A 187 11.07 -7.97 3.40
N TYR A 188 10.62 -9.17 3.01
CA TYR A 188 9.84 -9.34 1.79
C TYR A 188 8.51 -8.60 1.85
N VAL A 189 7.80 -8.65 2.98
CA VAL A 189 6.54 -7.92 3.18
C VAL A 189 6.77 -6.41 3.04
N GLY A 190 7.77 -5.86 3.72
CA GLY A 190 8.11 -4.45 3.65
C GLY A 190 8.59 -4.00 2.27
N ILE A 191 9.59 -4.68 1.70
CA ILE A 191 10.14 -4.32 0.37
C ILE A 191 9.07 -4.40 -0.70
N ARG A 192 8.35 -5.52 -0.80
CA ARG A 192 7.28 -5.68 -1.80
C ARG A 192 6.19 -4.64 -1.60
N GLY A 193 5.77 -4.42 -0.36
CA GLY A 193 4.72 -3.47 -0.02
C GLY A 193 5.08 -2.04 -0.40
N LEU A 194 6.31 -1.61 -0.11
CA LEU A 194 6.82 -0.30 -0.50
C LEU A 194 6.93 -0.17 -2.02
N MET A 195 7.57 -1.13 -2.70
CA MET A 195 7.71 -1.11 -4.16
C MET A 195 6.34 -1.04 -4.87
N GLN A 196 5.37 -1.84 -4.41
CA GLN A 196 4.01 -1.79 -4.93
C GLN A 196 3.34 -0.45 -4.67
N SER A 197 3.51 0.11 -3.47
CA SER A 197 2.91 1.40 -3.11
C SER A 197 3.50 2.54 -3.93
N PHE A 198 4.82 2.57 -4.14
CA PHE A 198 5.47 3.54 -5.02
C PHE A 198 5.01 3.36 -6.47
N GLY A 199 4.87 2.12 -6.94
CA GLY A 199 4.28 1.81 -8.25
C GLY A 199 2.85 2.35 -8.42
N LEU A 200 2.03 2.33 -7.36
CA LEU A 200 0.70 2.91 -7.36
C LEU A 200 0.71 4.45 -7.33
N ILE A 201 1.73 5.07 -6.71
CA ILE A 201 1.83 6.53 -6.55
C ILE A 201 2.45 7.21 -7.78
N TYR A 202 3.50 6.61 -8.35
CA TYR A 202 4.35 7.19 -9.39
C TYR A 202 4.41 6.36 -10.68
N GLY A 203 3.71 5.23 -10.76
CA GLY A 203 3.92 4.28 -11.85
C GLY A 203 5.34 3.69 -11.80
N LEU A 204 5.88 3.33 -12.96
CA LEU A 204 7.25 2.77 -13.07
C LEU A 204 8.33 3.86 -13.23
N GLU A 205 7.95 5.14 -13.25
CA GLU A 205 8.86 6.25 -13.50
C GLU A 205 9.78 6.54 -12.31
N ARG A 206 9.28 6.28 -11.09
CA ARG A 206 9.98 6.62 -9.85
C ARG A 206 9.76 5.61 -8.74
N LEU A 207 10.52 4.52 -8.81
CA LEU A 207 10.61 3.53 -7.75
C LEU A 207 11.74 3.89 -6.77
N PRO A 208 11.63 3.50 -5.50
CA PRO A 208 12.68 3.74 -4.53
C PRO A 208 13.89 2.83 -4.80
N GLU A 209 15.09 3.29 -4.48
CA GLU A 209 16.30 2.48 -4.52
C GLU A 209 16.29 1.50 -3.34
N LEU A 210 16.49 0.22 -3.60
CA LEU A 210 16.66 -0.80 -2.55
C LEU A 210 18.14 -0.96 -2.25
N VAL A 211 18.55 -0.60 -1.04
CA VAL A 211 19.95 -0.67 -0.60
C VAL A 211 20.11 -1.60 0.58
N ASN A 212 21.27 -2.25 0.64
CA ASN A 212 21.76 -2.89 1.85
C ASN A 212 22.66 -1.87 2.58
N PRO A 213 22.28 -1.39 3.78
CA PRO A 213 23.11 -0.47 4.55
C PRO A 213 24.55 -0.93 4.74
N ASP A 214 24.81 -2.23 4.87
CA ASP A 214 26.17 -2.76 5.12
C ASP A 214 27.11 -2.64 3.92
N ASP A 215 26.58 -2.34 2.72
CA ASP A 215 27.38 -2.18 1.50
C ASP A 215 27.97 -0.75 1.36
N PHE A 216 27.68 0.15 2.31
CA PHE A 216 28.07 1.56 2.30
C PHE A 216 28.92 1.90 3.53
N ASP A 217 29.65 3.01 3.51
CA ASP A 217 30.26 3.57 4.71
C ASP A 217 29.26 4.43 5.49
N ASP A 218 29.48 4.61 6.79
CA ASP A 218 28.60 5.44 7.65
C ASP A 218 28.52 6.90 7.18
N GLN A 219 29.54 7.38 6.46
CA GLN A 219 29.57 8.72 5.86
C GLN A 219 28.40 8.98 4.91
N VAL A 220 27.89 7.97 4.22
CA VAL A 220 26.72 8.11 3.33
C VAL A 220 25.49 8.58 4.09
N TYR A 221 25.36 8.16 5.35
CA TYR A 221 24.29 8.61 6.24
C TYR A 221 24.64 9.91 6.98
N GLU A 222 25.87 10.05 7.47
CA GLU A 222 26.29 11.20 8.30
C GLU A 222 26.43 12.50 7.49
N GLU A 223 26.94 12.40 6.26
CA GLU A 223 27.18 13.53 5.35
C GLU A 223 26.57 13.23 3.97
N PRO A 224 25.23 13.15 3.87
CA PRO A 224 24.58 12.74 2.64
C PRO A 224 24.77 13.81 1.56
N HIS A 225 25.49 13.45 0.48
CA HIS A 225 25.67 14.31 -0.70
C HIS A 225 24.36 14.53 -1.48
N GLU A 226 23.36 13.68 -1.25
CA GLU A 226 22.05 13.71 -1.90
C GLU A 226 20.94 13.77 -0.86
N GLN A 227 19.81 14.39 -1.22
CA GLN A 227 18.65 14.47 -0.37
C GLN A 227 17.87 13.14 -0.42
N MET A 228 17.79 12.42 0.70
CA MET A 228 17.23 11.08 0.76
C MET A 228 16.05 10.98 1.73
N ASN A 229 14.91 10.53 1.21
CA ASN A 229 13.79 10.05 2.00
C ASN A 229 14.02 8.57 2.34
N LEU A 230 14.22 8.26 3.61
CA LEU A 230 14.77 6.98 4.04
C LEU A 230 13.72 6.10 4.72
N TYR A 231 13.50 4.90 4.19
CA TYR A 231 12.58 3.90 4.73
C TYR A 231 13.40 2.71 5.21
N THR A 232 13.60 2.55 6.52
CA THR A 232 14.37 1.45 7.08
C THR A 232 13.46 0.30 7.51
N ILE A 233 13.85 -0.93 7.16
CA ILE A 233 13.19 -2.15 7.60
C ILE A 233 14.13 -2.90 8.54
N GLY A 234 13.59 -3.30 9.70
CA GLY A 234 14.31 -4.06 10.71
C GLY A 234 14.89 -3.21 11.83
N SER A 235 15.03 -3.82 13.00
CA SER A 235 15.64 -3.21 14.18
C SER A 235 17.16 -3.02 14.01
N PRO A 236 17.85 -2.27 14.89
CA PRO A 236 19.29 -2.03 14.83
C PRO A 236 20.16 -3.30 14.78
N LYS A 237 19.63 -4.44 15.26
CA LYS A 237 20.28 -5.75 15.15
C LYS A 237 20.45 -6.19 13.69
N ALA A 238 19.48 -5.88 12.83
CA ALA A 238 19.47 -6.27 11.42
C ALA A 238 19.86 -5.10 10.51
N ASN A 239 19.50 -3.88 10.88
CA ASN A 239 19.68 -2.69 10.06
C ASN A 239 20.39 -1.59 10.86
N ARG A 240 21.67 -1.38 10.59
CA ARG A 240 22.49 -0.41 11.30
C ARG A 240 21.98 1.03 11.18
N TRP A 241 21.45 1.42 10.01
CA TRP A 241 20.90 2.76 9.79
C TRP A 241 19.64 3.03 10.63
N THR A 242 18.85 2.00 10.96
CA THR A 242 17.78 2.15 11.97
C THR A 242 18.34 2.62 13.31
N GLY A 243 19.49 2.08 13.74
CA GLY A 243 20.14 2.48 14.99
C GLY A 243 20.68 3.91 14.97
N MET A 244 21.22 4.35 13.82
CA MET A 244 21.72 5.72 13.62
C MET A 244 20.56 6.73 13.63
N LEU A 245 19.51 6.47 12.86
CA LEU A 245 18.29 7.30 12.83
C LEU A 245 17.66 7.46 14.21
N MET A 246 17.49 6.35 14.95
CA MET A 246 16.91 6.42 16.30
C MET A 246 17.78 7.26 17.24
N ARG A 247 19.10 7.09 17.18
CA ARG A 247 20.03 7.88 18.01
C ARG A 247 19.89 9.36 17.73
N ASP A 248 19.99 9.78 16.47
CA ASP A 248 19.91 11.19 16.09
C ASP A 248 18.52 11.79 16.34
N PHE A 249 17.46 11.01 16.09
CA PHE A 249 16.10 11.48 16.28
C PHE A 249 15.76 11.66 17.77
N PHE A 250 16.20 10.73 18.64
CA PHE A 250 15.87 10.75 20.07
C PHE A 250 16.90 11.45 20.97
N ASP A 251 18.08 11.83 20.47
CA ASP A 251 19.19 12.39 21.27
C ASP A 251 18.74 13.40 22.34
N ASN A 252 17.84 14.33 21.98
CA ASN A 252 17.26 15.33 22.88
C ASN A 252 15.73 15.32 22.89
N ARG A 253 15.09 14.17 22.59
CA ARG A 253 13.61 14.04 22.57
C ARG A 253 13.12 13.07 23.61
N ALA A 254 12.03 13.43 24.27
CA ALA A 254 11.25 12.56 25.12
C ALA A 254 9.80 12.45 24.59
N PRO A 255 9.17 11.27 24.66
CA PRO A 255 9.75 10.02 25.12
C PRO A 255 10.77 9.41 24.14
N SER A 256 11.73 8.65 24.65
CA SER A 256 12.77 7.99 23.86
C SER A 256 12.45 6.50 23.66
N TRP A 257 12.84 5.97 22.51
CA TRP A 257 12.67 4.55 22.19
C TRP A 257 13.99 3.91 21.83
N GLU A 258 14.21 2.69 22.29
CA GLU A 258 15.41 1.94 21.98
C GLU A 258 15.13 0.45 21.76
N PHE A 259 15.87 -0.15 20.84
CA PHE A 259 15.99 -1.60 20.73
C PHE A 259 17.30 -2.04 21.39
N LYS A 260 17.22 -3.00 22.32
CA LYS A 260 18.41 -3.59 22.96
C LYS A 260 18.41 -5.11 22.81
N PRO A 261 19.59 -5.75 22.73
CA PRO A 261 19.68 -7.18 22.89
C PRO A 261 19.00 -7.60 24.19
N ASP A 262 18.17 -8.63 24.09
CA ASP A 262 17.51 -9.27 25.22
C ASP A 262 18.59 -10.00 26.04
N PRO A 263 18.84 -9.62 27.31
CA PRO A 263 19.90 -10.21 28.11
C PRO A 263 19.65 -11.70 28.41
N GLU A 264 18.40 -12.17 28.31
CA GLU A 264 18.02 -13.57 28.49
C GLU A 264 18.09 -14.38 27.19
N SER A 265 18.60 -13.80 26.10
CA SER A 265 18.69 -14.49 24.82
C SER A 265 19.86 -15.49 24.78
N ASP A 266 19.56 -16.76 25.00
CA ASP A 266 20.53 -17.87 24.95
C ASP A 266 21.19 -18.05 23.56
N GLU A 267 20.48 -17.70 22.48
CA GLU A 267 21.01 -17.80 21.11
C GLU A 267 21.82 -16.55 20.72
N ILE A 268 23.13 -16.58 20.97
CA ILE A 268 24.07 -15.51 20.55
C ILE A 268 24.04 -15.27 19.02
N MET A 269 23.66 -16.27 18.21
CA MET A 269 23.49 -16.09 16.76
C MET A 269 22.21 -15.37 16.38
N ASN A 270 21.24 -15.34 17.27
CA ASN A 270 19.95 -14.75 17.00
C ASN A 270 19.43 -14.01 18.23
N PRO A 271 20.17 -13.00 18.73
CA PRO A 271 19.81 -12.34 19.97
C PRO A 271 18.38 -11.80 19.86
N MET A 272 17.49 -12.23 20.74
CA MET A 272 16.17 -11.61 20.84
C MET A 272 16.36 -10.13 21.16
N VAL A 273 15.41 -9.29 20.78
CA VAL A 273 15.49 -7.86 21.02
C VAL A 273 14.33 -7.46 21.93
N ILE A 274 14.61 -6.63 22.92
CA ILE A 274 13.63 -5.94 23.74
C ILE A 274 13.49 -4.50 23.26
N VAL A 275 12.30 -3.93 23.46
CA VAL A 275 12.05 -2.51 23.26
C VAL A 275 12.09 -1.82 24.61
N ARG A 276 12.73 -0.65 24.70
CA ARG A 276 12.70 0.22 25.86
C ARG A 276 12.02 1.54 25.51
N HIS A 277 11.27 2.08 26.46
CA HIS A 277 10.60 3.37 26.43
C HIS A 277 11.08 4.16 27.65
N ASP A 278 11.74 5.30 27.44
CA ASP A 278 12.39 6.10 28.49
C ASP A 278 13.28 5.28 29.42
N GLY A 279 14.06 4.37 28.83
CA GLY A 279 14.96 3.49 29.55
C GLY A 279 14.28 2.33 30.29
N ALA A 280 12.96 2.25 30.39
CA ALA A 280 12.28 1.08 30.95
C ALA A 280 11.95 0.07 29.84
N GLN A 281 12.00 -1.24 30.12
CA GLN A 281 11.50 -2.25 29.16
C GLN A 281 10.01 -2.02 28.91
N TYR A 282 9.61 -2.04 27.65
CA TYR A 282 8.24 -1.79 27.22
C TYR A 282 7.62 -3.02 26.59
N THR A 283 6.36 -3.27 26.95
CA THR A 283 5.44 -4.19 26.31
C THR A 283 4.06 -3.50 26.28
N PRO A 284 3.29 -3.59 25.19
CA PRO A 284 1.94 -3.05 25.15
C PRO A 284 1.11 -3.53 26.35
N PRO A 285 0.34 -2.65 27.04
CA PRO A 285 -0.40 -3.03 28.25
C PRO A 285 -1.44 -4.14 28.04
N ASP A 286 -1.98 -4.25 26.83
CA ASP A 286 -2.95 -5.24 26.38
C ASP A 286 -2.29 -6.48 25.76
N ALA A 287 -0.96 -6.58 25.80
CA ALA A 287 -0.25 -7.77 25.37
C ALA A 287 -0.62 -8.97 26.25
N HIS A 288 -1.09 -10.04 25.62
CA HIS A 288 -1.26 -11.33 26.28
C HIS A 288 0.04 -12.13 26.21
N ASP A 289 0.31 -12.94 27.23
CA ASP A 289 1.47 -13.84 27.27
C ASP A 289 1.35 -14.91 26.18
N MET A 290 1.83 -14.55 24.99
CA MET A 290 1.75 -15.36 23.78
C MET A 290 3.13 -15.47 23.17
N ASN A 291 3.38 -16.63 22.55
CA ASN A 291 4.62 -16.90 21.84
C ASN A 291 4.88 -15.82 20.78
N ARG A 292 6.10 -15.25 20.73
CA ARG A 292 6.50 -14.21 19.76
C ARG A 292 6.35 -14.62 18.29
N ARG A 293 6.16 -15.92 17.99
CA ARG A 293 5.82 -16.44 16.65
C ARG A 293 4.32 -16.37 16.31
N GLN A 294 3.47 -16.19 17.32
CA GLN A 294 2.01 -16.11 17.18
C GLN A 294 1.51 -14.68 17.37
N TRP A 295 2.18 -13.89 18.20
CA TRP A 295 1.88 -12.49 18.40
C TRP A 295 3.16 -11.73 18.69
N ASP A 296 3.37 -10.62 18.01
CA ASP A 296 4.47 -9.72 18.31
C ASP A 296 4.16 -8.28 17.88
N PHE A 297 4.95 -7.35 18.39
CA PHE A 297 4.80 -5.93 18.14
C PHE A 297 6.10 -5.28 17.66
N GLY A 298 5.94 -4.09 17.09
CA GLY A 298 7.04 -3.23 16.68
C GLY A 298 6.65 -1.77 16.69
N LEU A 299 7.59 -0.95 16.26
CA LEU A 299 7.50 0.50 16.20
C LEU A 299 7.50 0.96 14.74
N VAL A 300 6.52 1.79 14.40
CA VAL A 300 6.55 2.64 13.21
C VAL A 300 6.94 4.03 13.68
N ILE A 301 8.14 4.49 13.33
CA ILE A 301 8.61 5.84 13.65
C ILE A 301 8.73 6.61 12.36
N ARG A 302 8.15 7.81 12.28
CA ARG A 302 8.21 8.64 11.07
C ARG A 302 8.28 10.10 11.44
N GLY A 303 9.13 10.85 10.75
CA GLY A 303 9.29 12.29 10.99
C GLY A 303 10.26 12.93 9.99
N PRO A 304 10.66 14.19 10.21
CA PRO A 304 11.68 14.84 9.41
C PRO A 304 13.03 14.17 9.63
N HIS A 305 13.81 13.95 8.57
CA HIS A 305 15.12 13.30 8.64
C HIS A 305 16.05 14.12 9.55
N PRO A 306 16.71 13.53 10.57
CA PRO A 306 17.46 14.28 11.57
C PRO A 306 18.57 15.16 10.99
N LYS A 307 19.21 14.71 9.91
CA LYS A 307 20.28 15.45 9.21
C LYS A 307 19.77 16.41 8.12
N ASN A 308 18.52 16.28 7.70
CA ASN A 308 17.91 17.12 6.67
C ASN A 308 16.40 17.19 6.85
N ALA A 309 15.92 18.25 7.51
CA ALA A 309 14.51 18.37 7.83
C ALA A 309 13.58 18.43 6.61
N GLY A 310 14.08 18.75 5.40
CA GLY A 310 13.28 18.74 4.17
C GLY A 310 12.98 17.34 3.62
N CYS A 311 13.67 16.32 4.13
CA CYS A 311 13.40 14.91 3.83
C CYS A 311 12.68 14.23 5.00
N MET A 312 12.09 13.08 4.73
CA MET A 312 11.44 12.24 5.71
C MET A 312 12.27 10.99 6.00
N PHE A 313 12.24 10.53 7.24
CA PHE A 313 12.62 9.16 7.55
C PHE A 313 11.40 8.36 8.04
N MET A 314 11.45 7.05 7.85
CA MET A 314 10.49 6.10 8.36
C MET A 314 11.21 4.82 8.81
N ILE A 315 10.97 4.38 10.03
CA ILE A 315 11.49 3.15 10.60
C ILE A 315 10.32 2.18 10.76
N MET A 316 10.50 0.96 10.23
CA MET A 316 9.61 -0.18 10.42
C MET A 316 10.42 -1.29 11.09
N ALA A 317 10.36 -1.37 12.42
CA ALA A 317 11.21 -2.26 13.20
C ALA A 317 10.43 -2.95 14.33
N GLY A 318 10.61 -4.26 14.47
CA GLY A 318 10.04 -5.03 15.59
C GLY A 318 11.07 -5.74 16.44
N ARG A 319 10.58 -6.30 17.56
CA ARG A 319 11.39 -7.17 18.45
C ARG A 319 11.83 -8.46 17.78
N SER A 320 11.02 -8.96 16.86
CA SER A 320 11.32 -10.12 16.00
C SER A 320 10.91 -9.84 14.54
N ALA A 321 11.03 -10.86 13.69
CA ALA A 321 10.53 -10.81 12.33
C ALA A 321 9.02 -10.53 12.29
N LEU A 322 8.21 -11.17 13.14
CA LEU A 322 6.76 -10.95 13.16
C LEU A 322 6.41 -9.52 13.60
N GLY A 323 7.13 -8.97 14.58
CA GLY A 323 6.96 -7.57 14.98
C GLY A 323 7.35 -6.59 13.86
N THR A 324 8.41 -6.90 13.10
CA THR A 324 8.82 -6.08 11.95
C THR A 324 7.79 -6.17 10.82
N GLU A 325 7.23 -7.37 10.59
CA GLU A 325 6.13 -7.58 9.66
C GLU A 325 4.90 -6.73 10.04
N ALA A 326 4.54 -6.67 11.34
CA ALA A 326 3.47 -5.81 11.83
C ALA A 326 3.66 -4.33 11.42
N THR A 327 4.89 -3.83 11.57
CA THR A 327 5.22 -2.43 11.22
C THR A 327 5.21 -2.19 9.72
N CYS A 328 5.66 -3.16 8.92
CA CYS A 328 5.60 -3.07 7.46
C CYS A 328 4.14 -3.02 6.99
N LEU A 329 3.30 -3.93 7.47
CA LEU A 329 1.88 -3.98 7.15
C LEU A 329 1.14 -2.70 7.55
N ALA A 330 1.47 -2.13 8.71
CA ALA A 330 0.90 -0.87 9.19
C ALA A 330 1.02 0.27 8.15
N ILE A 331 2.03 0.21 7.29
CA ILE A 331 2.31 1.22 6.26
C ILE A 331 1.91 0.75 4.86
N THR A 332 2.17 -0.52 4.52
CA THR A 332 2.04 -1.00 3.14
C THR A 332 0.72 -1.69 2.83
N ALA A 333 -0.05 -2.11 3.85
CA ALA A 333 -1.36 -2.73 3.66
C ALA A 333 -2.47 -1.67 3.87
N PRO A 334 -3.30 -1.36 2.86
CA PRO A 334 -4.33 -0.31 2.96
C PRO A 334 -5.28 -0.49 4.15
N SER A 335 -5.67 -1.72 4.48
CA SER A 335 -6.53 -2.03 5.63
C SER A 335 -5.89 -1.65 6.97
N CYS A 336 -4.60 -1.96 7.16
CA CYS A 336 -3.86 -1.65 8.37
C CYS A 336 -3.53 -0.15 8.45
N LEU A 337 -3.13 0.46 7.32
CA LEU A 337 -2.85 1.89 7.24
C LEU A 337 -4.08 2.74 7.54
N ARG A 338 -5.29 2.29 7.16
CA ARG A 338 -6.54 2.96 7.56
C ARG A 338 -6.72 2.98 9.08
N VAL A 339 -6.46 1.86 9.76
CA VAL A 339 -6.53 1.77 11.23
C VAL A 339 -5.50 2.70 11.87
N LEU A 340 -4.26 2.68 11.39
CA LEU A 340 -3.20 3.58 11.86
C LEU A 340 -3.57 5.06 11.64
N ASN A 341 -3.98 5.43 10.44
CA ASN A 341 -4.35 6.80 10.10
C ASN A 341 -5.54 7.31 10.93
N GLN A 342 -6.54 6.46 11.20
CA GLN A 342 -7.64 6.84 12.08
C GLN A 342 -7.12 7.17 13.49
N ARG A 343 -6.19 6.38 14.04
CA ARG A 343 -5.60 6.64 15.36
C ARG A 343 -4.71 7.89 15.36
N LEU A 344 -3.95 8.12 14.29
CA LEU A 344 -3.12 9.33 14.10
C LEU A 344 -3.98 10.61 14.05
N ASN A 345 -5.08 10.58 13.30
CA ASN A 345 -6.00 11.72 13.20
C ASN A 345 -6.60 12.12 14.56
N HIS A 346 -6.94 11.14 15.41
CA HIS A 346 -7.41 11.42 16.79
C HIS A 346 -6.35 12.09 17.66
N ARG A 347 -5.06 11.96 17.30
CA ARG A 347 -3.93 12.64 17.95
C ARG A 347 -3.53 13.94 17.25
N GLY A 348 -4.30 14.39 16.26
CA GLY A 348 -4.00 15.61 15.50
C GLY A 348 -2.85 15.47 14.50
N ILE A 349 -2.39 14.24 14.21
CA ILE A 349 -1.33 14.00 13.23
C ILE A 349 -1.95 13.83 11.84
N ASN A 350 -1.56 14.71 10.93
CA ASN A 350 -1.87 14.64 9.51
C ASN A 350 -0.71 13.97 8.77
N LEU A 351 -0.92 12.75 8.27
CA LEU A 351 0.09 12.04 7.50
C LEU A 351 0.63 12.84 6.31
N ASN A 352 -0.16 13.74 5.70
CA ASN A 352 0.31 14.57 4.60
C ASN A 352 1.39 15.61 5.00
N ASN A 353 1.69 15.75 6.30
CA ASN A 353 2.75 16.59 6.83
C ASN A 353 3.89 15.71 7.40
N HIS A 354 5.06 15.69 6.76
CA HIS A 354 6.23 14.92 7.23
C HIS A 354 6.89 15.50 8.47
N GLN A 355 6.69 16.79 8.74
CA GLN A 355 7.22 17.47 9.92
C GLN A 355 6.54 17.00 11.22
N GLN A 356 5.32 16.47 11.13
CA GLN A 356 4.61 15.90 12.28
C GLN A 356 5.15 14.50 12.55
N ALA A 357 6.08 14.44 13.49
CA ALA A 357 6.75 13.21 13.83
C ALA A 357 5.93 12.38 14.83
N PHE A 358 5.97 11.06 14.68
CA PHE A 358 5.30 10.14 15.58
C PHE A 358 6.05 8.82 15.74
N CYS A 359 5.77 8.14 16.85
CA CYS A 359 6.08 6.73 17.06
C CYS A 359 4.76 6.00 17.37
N ALA A 360 4.41 5.02 16.54
CA ALA A 360 3.24 4.17 16.74
C ALA A 360 3.67 2.76 17.12
N VAL A 361 3.09 2.24 18.20
CA VAL A 361 3.28 0.87 18.65
C VAL A 361 2.19 0.01 18.01
N VAL A 362 2.59 -0.97 17.19
CA VAL A 362 1.66 -1.82 16.44
C VAL A 362 1.97 -3.28 16.63
N SER A 363 0.94 -4.14 16.63
CA SER A 363 1.12 -5.59 16.70
C SER A 363 0.28 -6.31 15.67
N VAL A 364 0.70 -7.54 15.37
CA VAL A 364 -0.12 -8.51 14.66
C VAL A 364 -0.23 -9.80 15.45
N GLN A 365 -1.31 -10.52 15.18
CA GLN A 365 -1.45 -11.92 15.57
C GLN A 365 -1.50 -12.79 14.31
N ALA A 366 -0.68 -13.83 14.26
CA ALA A 366 -0.68 -14.81 13.18
C ALA A 366 -1.69 -15.92 13.46
N LYS A 367 -2.44 -16.35 12.44
CA LYS A 367 -3.28 -17.55 12.53
C LYS A 367 -2.38 -18.78 12.70
N LYS A 368 -2.76 -19.69 13.59
CA LYS A 368 -2.00 -20.93 13.88
C LYS A 368 -1.65 -21.66 12.57
N HIS A 369 -0.37 -21.93 12.37
CA HIS A 369 0.19 -22.71 11.24
C HIS A 369 0.01 -22.10 9.84
N THR A 370 -0.27 -20.80 9.71
CA THR A 370 -0.36 -20.10 8.42
C THR A 370 0.40 -18.78 8.45
N THR A 371 0.74 -18.22 7.28
CA THR A 371 1.25 -16.85 7.14
C THR A 371 0.14 -15.79 7.19
N ASP A 372 -1.13 -16.21 7.32
CA ASP A 372 -2.26 -15.30 7.37
C ASP A 372 -2.40 -14.65 8.75
N LEU A 373 -2.71 -13.36 8.75
CA LEU A 373 -2.93 -12.58 9.96
C LEU A 373 -4.36 -12.81 10.47
N SER A 374 -4.51 -12.96 11.79
CA SER A 374 -5.81 -12.94 12.46
C SER A 374 -6.23 -11.54 12.87
N SER A 375 -5.29 -10.68 13.25
CA SER A 375 -5.58 -9.31 13.68
C SER A 375 -4.38 -8.36 13.53
N PHE A 376 -4.68 -7.07 13.43
CA PHE A 376 -3.74 -5.94 13.48
C PHE A 376 -4.25 -4.91 14.49
N THR A 377 -3.37 -4.45 15.37
CA THR A 377 -3.72 -3.51 16.44
C THR A 377 -2.73 -2.37 16.51
N VAL A 378 -3.24 -1.15 16.72
CA VAL A 378 -2.45 0.04 17.05
C VAL A 378 -2.67 0.35 18.53
N HIS A 379 -1.64 0.08 19.33
CA HIS A 379 -1.68 0.18 20.78
C HIS A 379 -1.64 1.64 21.22
N GLU A 380 -0.52 2.29 20.94
CA GLU A 380 -0.20 3.64 21.41
C GLU A 380 0.45 4.46 20.30
N ILE A 381 0.29 5.78 20.40
CA ILE A 381 0.89 6.76 19.49
C ILE A 381 1.48 7.87 20.34
N PHE A 382 2.75 8.15 20.10
CA PHE A 382 3.54 9.21 20.70
C PHE A 382 3.89 10.24 19.63
N THR A 383 3.84 11.53 19.98
CA THR A 383 4.04 12.66 19.07
C THR A 383 5.28 13.45 19.48
N TYR A 384 6.02 14.02 18.51
CA TYR A 384 7.29 14.72 18.74
C TYR A 384 7.40 16.05 18.02
#